data_AF-A0A317FII7-F1
#
_entry.id   AF-A0A317FII7-F1
#
_cell.length_a   1.000
_cell.length_b   1.000
_cell.length_c   1.000
_cell.angle_alpha   90.00
_cell.angle_beta   90.00
_cell.angle_gamma   90.00
#
_symmetry.space_group_name_H-M   'P 1'
#
loop_
_entity.id
_entity.type
_entity.pdbx_description
1 polymer ?
#
loop_
_entity_poly.entity_id
_entity_poly.type
_entity_poly.pdbx_seq_one_letter_code
_entity_poly.pdbx_strand_id
1 'polypeptide(L)'
;MPHFCVIAHDRPEPGRAERRQGSRRPHFERMKPAVERGAVLFAGSMLGEDGAMATSVLIVDFPDRAALDAWLAEEPYLRDGVWGQVEVKPMFVAVDGKGITPAWLDLMRKVPPA
;
A
#
# COMPACT_ATOMS: atom_id res chain seq x y z
N MET A 1 14.45 1.22 -9.25
CA MET A 1 13.10 1.31 -9.84
C MET A 1 12.21 2.04 -8.84
N PRO A 2 11.20 2.81 -9.28
CA PRO A 2 10.31 3.47 -8.32
C PRO A 2 9.52 2.41 -7.54
N HIS A 3 9.33 2.64 -6.26
CA HIS A 3 8.32 1.91 -5.50
C HIS A 3 6.93 2.35 -5.98
N PHE A 4 5.88 1.68 -5.53
CA PHE A 4 4.51 2.13 -5.77
C PHE A 4 3.81 2.43 -4.46
N CYS A 5 3.04 3.52 -4.44
CA CYS A 5 2.06 3.81 -3.42
C CYS A 5 0.69 3.32 -3.93
N VAL A 6 0.06 2.44 -3.15
CA VAL A 6 -1.31 1.99 -3.36
C VAL A 6 -2.19 2.67 -2.32
N ILE A 7 -3.20 3.41 -2.77
CA ILE A 7 -4.22 4.02 -1.91
C ILE A 7 -5.55 3.39 -2.32
N ALA A 8 -6.12 2.59 -1.44
CA ALA A 8 -7.38 1.89 -1.70
C ALA A 8 -8.45 2.35 -0.71
N HIS A 9 -9.41 3.12 -1.22
CA HIS A 9 -10.54 3.62 -0.44
C HIS A 9 -11.59 2.54 -0.34
N ASP A 10 -12.03 2.29 0.88
CA ASP A 10 -13.13 1.38 1.10
C ASP A 10 -14.42 1.94 0.51
N ARG A 11 -15.36 1.07 0.13
CA ARG A 11 -16.64 1.52 -0.39
C ARG A 11 -17.46 2.29 0.66
N PRO A 12 -18.18 3.36 0.25
CA PRO A 12 -18.86 4.26 1.17
C PRO A 12 -20.12 3.67 1.83
N GLU A 13 -20.65 2.54 1.35
CA GLU A 13 -21.91 2.01 1.87
C GLU A 13 -21.77 1.50 3.32
N PRO A 14 -22.86 1.48 4.10
CA PRO A 14 -22.88 0.87 5.43
C PRO A 14 -22.33 -0.57 5.43
N GLY A 15 -21.81 -1.03 6.56
CA GLY A 15 -21.26 -2.38 6.70
C GLY A 15 -19.77 -2.52 6.35
N ARG A 16 -19.04 -1.40 6.24
CA ARG A 16 -17.62 -1.38 5.86
C ARG A 16 -16.74 -2.18 6.83
N ALA A 17 -16.95 -1.98 8.14
CA ALA A 17 -16.17 -2.64 9.18
C ALA A 17 -16.35 -4.17 9.14
N GLU A 18 -17.58 -4.62 8.92
CA GLU A 18 -17.96 -6.02 8.80
C GLU A 18 -17.36 -6.66 7.53
N ARG A 19 -17.42 -5.97 6.37
CA ARG A 19 -16.77 -6.44 5.13
C ARG A 19 -15.26 -6.58 5.32
N ARG A 20 -14.61 -5.59 5.95
CA ARG A 20 -13.20 -5.67 6.34
C ARG A 20 -12.96 -6.87 7.24
N GLN A 21 -13.74 -7.04 8.30
CA GLN A 21 -13.56 -8.12 9.26
C GLN A 21 -13.68 -9.50 8.60
N GLY A 22 -14.69 -9.70 7.74
CA GLY A 22 -14.89 -10.95 7.01
C GLY A 22 -13.75 -11.29 6.05
N SER A 23 -13.09 -10.28 5.49
CA SER A 23 -12.02 -10.45 4.48
C SER A 23 -10.61 -10.31 5.07
N ARG A 24 -10.48 -9.99 6.36
CA ARG A 24 -9.19 -9.64 6.99
C ARG A 24 -8.21 -10.81 7.00
N ARG A 25 -8.67 -12.00 7.37
CA ARG A 25 -7.79 -13.19 7.40
C ARG A 25 -7.18 -13.48 6.03
N PRO A 26 -7.97 -13.68 4.95
CA PRO A 26 -7.38 -13.93 3.64
C PRO A 26 -6.54 -12.76 3.11
N HIS A 27 -6.89 -11.50 3.43
CA HIS A 27 -6.06 -10.33 3.09
C HIS A 27 -4.64 -10.46 3.67
N PHE A 28 -4.51 -10.75 4.96
CA PHE A 28 -3.20 -10.90 5.61
C PHE A 28 -2.48 -12.19 5.23
N GLU A 29 -3.19 -13.31 5.01
CA GLU A 29 -2.59 -14.56 4.53
C GLU A 29 -1.90 -14.35 3.17
N ARG A 30 -2.52 -13.59 2.27
CA ARG A 30 -1.93 -13.26 0.98
C ARG A 30 -0.79 -12.24 1.07
N MET A 31 -0.89 -11.28 1.98
CA MET A 31 0.12 -10.23 2.17
C MET A 31 1.39 -10.78 2.83
N LYS A 32 1.28 -11.78 3.70
CA LYS A 32 2.41 -12.32 4.49
C LYS A 32 3.62 -12.73 3.62
N PRO A 33 3.50 -13.55 2.55
CA PRO A 33 4.64 -13.87 1.69
C PRO A 33 5.24 -12.66 0.97
N ALA A 34 4.46 -11.59 0.75
CA ALA A 34 4.95 -10.34 0.17
C ALA A 34 5.76 -9.52 1.17
N VAL A 35 5.37 -9.53 2.45
CA VAL A 35 6.15 -8.95 3.54
C VAL A 35 7.46 -9.73 3.74
N GLU A 36 7.39 -11.06 3.79
CA GLU A 36 8.57 -11.92 4.03
C GLU A 36 9.66 -11.77 2.96
N ARG A 37 9.27 -11.57 1.69
CA ARG A 37 10.22 -11.30 0.60
C ARG A 37 10.62 -9.83 0.44
N GLY A 38 10.09 -8.93 1.27
CA GLY A 38 10.38 -7.49 1.22
C GLY A 38 9.63 -6.70 0.13
N ALA A 39 8.61 -7.27 -0.51
CA ALA A 39 7.82 -6.57 -1.53
C ALA A 39 6.78 -5.60 -0.94
N VAL A 40 6.40 -5.75 0.33
CA VAL A 40 5.58 -4.77 1.06
C VAL A 40 6.46 -4.08 2.09
N LEU A 41 6.75 -2.79 1.88
CA LEU A 41 7.63 -1.99 2.73
C LEU A 41 6.87 -1.34 3.88
N PHE A 42 5.62 -0.97 3.63
CA PHE A 42 4.71 -0.38 4.60
C PHE A 42 3.28 -0.74 4.21
N ALA A 43 2.44 -0.99 5.22
CA ALA A 43 1.00 -1.12 5.06
C ALA A 43 0.30 -0.53 6.29
N GLY A 44 -0.72 0.28 6.06
CA GLY A 44 -1.51 0.92 7.11
C GLY A 44 -2.91 1.28 6.62
N SER A 45 -3.70 1.85 7.53
CA SER A 45 -5.00 2.42 7.17
C SER A 45 -5.09 3.86 7.64
N MET A 46 -5.55 4.75 6.76
CA MET A 46 -6.11 6.02 7.23
C MET A 46 -7.44 5.72 7.92
N LEU A 47 -7.71 6.48 8.97
CA LEU A 47 -8.93 6.36 9.76
C LEU A 47 -9.97 7.37 9.30
N GLY A 48 -11.23 6.99 9.34
CA GLY A 48 -12.36 7.90 9.20
C GLY A 48 -12.57 8.75 10.46
N GLU A 49 -13.54 9.66 10.40
CA GLU A 49 -13.92 10.52 11.53
C GLU A 49 -14.41 9.73 12.75
N ASP A 50 -14.97 8.54 12.51
CA ASP A 50 -15.41 7.58 13.54
C ASP A 50 -14.26 6.76 14.15
N GLY A 51 -13.01 7.01 13.71
CA GLY A 51 -11.83 6.25 14.11
C GLY A 51 -11.73 4.86 13.47
N ALA A 52 -12.66 4.49 12.60
CA ALA A 52 -12.62 3.21 11.90
C ALA A 52 -11.67 3.26 10.69
N MET A 53 -11.12 2.11 10.30
CA MET A 53 -10.31 1.99 9.09
C MET A 53 -11.14 2.29 7.85
N ALA A 54 -10.72 3.27 7.04
CA ALA A 54 -11.47 3.73 5.87
C ALA A 54 -10.69 3.66 4.55
N THR A 55 -9.35 3.71 4.60
CA THR A 55 -8.51 3.68 3.40
C THR A 55 -7.26 2.88 3.68
N SER A 56 -7.00 1.82 2.92
CA SER A 56 -5.73 1.10 2.97
C SER A 56 -4.64 1.87 2.22
N VAL A 57 -3.46 1.97 2.80
CA VAL A 57 -2.27 2.57 2.19
C VAL A 57 -1.13 1.56 2.23
N LEU A 58 -0.54 1.27 1.08
CA LEU A 58 0.61 0.39 0.97
C LEU A 58 1.75 1.07 0.20
N ILE A 59 2.98 0.85 0.65
CA ILE A 59 4.19 1.16 -0.12
C ILE A 59 4.82 -0.18 -0.48
N VAL A 60 4.98 -0.43 -1.78
CA VAL A 60 5.37 -1.74 -2.30
C VAL A 60 6.52 -1.65 -3.31
N ASP A 61 7.32 -2.70 -3.36
CA ASP A 61 8.42 -2.89 -4.30
C ASP A 61 8.06 -4.02 -5.29
N PHE A 62 7.69 -3.62 -6.50
CA PHE A 62 7.38 -4.50 -7.62
C PHE A 62 8.18 -4.06 -8.84
N PRO A 63 8.57 -5.00 -9.73
CA PRO A 63 9.45 -4.68 -10.87
C PRO A 63 8.80 -3.68 -11.84
N ASP A 64 7.47 -3.74 -11.99
CA ASP A 64 6.70 -2.83 -12.82
C ASP A 64 5.23 -2.78 -12.38
N ARG A 65 4.45 -1.93 -13.07
CA ARG A 65 3.03 -1.75 -12.82
C ARG A 65 2.21 -3.01 -13.13
N ALA A 66 2.58 -3.80 -14.14
CA ALA A 66 1.83 -4.99 -14.54
C ALA A 66 1.94 -6.10 -13.49
N ALA A 67 3.13 -6.30 -12.92
CA ALA A 67 3.36 -7.24 -11.82
C ALA A 67 2.57 -6.83 -10.56
N LEU A 68 2.50 -5.53 -10.26
CA LEU A 68 1.67 -5.02 -9.17
C LEU A 68 0.18 -5.22 -9.45
N ASP A 69 -0.29 -4.92 -10.66
CA ASP A 69 -1.71 -5.10 -11.02
C ASP A 69 -2.12 -6.58 -10.96
N ALA A 70 -1.27 -7.50 -11.43
CA ALA A 70 -1.49 -8.94 -11.30
C ALA A 70 -1.60 -9.36 -9.83
N TRP A 71 -0.72 -8.82 -8.98
CA TRP A 71 -0.83 -9.03 -7.55
C TRP A 71 -2.14 -8.44 -7.02
N LEU A 72 -2.50 -7.18 -7.30
CA LEU A 72 -3.75 -6.56 -6.82
C LEU A 72 -5.03 -7.28 -7.30
N ALA A 73 -5.01 -7.95 -8.45
CA ALA A 73 -6.17 -8.67 -8.98
C ALA A 73 -6.66 -9.81 -8.06
N GLU A 74 -5.77 -10.42 -7.28
CA GLU A 74 -6.14 -11.50 -6.36
C GLU A 74 -6.59 -10.98 -4.97
N GLU A 75 -6.76 -9.66 -4.79
CA GLU A 75 -6.79 -9.02 -3.46
C GLU A 75 -8.15 -9.22 -2.80
N PRO A 76 -8.24 -9.89 -1.63
CA PRO A 76 -9.52 -10.17 -0.99
C PRO A 76 -10.33 -8.91 -0.72
N TYR A 77 -9.71 -7.82 -0.28
CA TYR A 77 -10.45 -6.57 -0.09
C TYR A 77 -11.00 -5.99 -1.40
N LEU A 78 -10.34 -6.20 -2.54
CA LEU A 78 -10.87 -5.78 -3.83
C LEU A 78 -12.00 -6.71 -4.30
N ARG A 79 -11.76 -8.03 -4.26
CA ARG A 79 -12.70 -9.07 -4.70
C ARG A 79 -14.00 -9.08 -3.88
N ASP A 80 -13.87 -8.96 -2.56
CA ASP A 80 -14.99 -9.08 -1.61
C ASP A 80 -15.70 -7.72 -1.39
N GLY A 81 -15.37 -6.71 -2.21
CA GLY A 81 -16.04 -5.43 -2.22
C GLY A 81 -15.76 -4.55 -0.99
N VAL A 82 -14.64 -4.75 -0.31
CA VAL A 82 -14.17 -3.81 0.72
C VAL A 82 -13.66 -2.55 0.05
N TRP A 83 -12.72 -2.66 -0.89
CA TRP A 83 -12.18 -1.54 -1.67
C TRP A 83 -13.15 -1.18 -2.80
N GLY A 84 -13.47 0.11 -2.90
CA GLY A 84 -14.29 0.68 -3.97
C GLY A 84 -13.49 1.42 -5.03
N GLN A 85 -12.38 2.04 -4.64
CA GLN A 85 -11.49 2.78 -5.53
C GLN A 85 -10.05 2.48 -5.15
N VAL A 86 -9.23 2.12 -6.14
CA VAL A 86 -7.81 1.85 -5.96
C VAL A 86 -7.00 2.79 -6.85
N GLU A 87 -6.08 3.52 -6.23
CA GLU A 87 -5.12 4.39 -6.89
C GLU A 87 -3.72 3.81 -6.74
N VAL A 88 -2.96 3.83 -7.83
CA VAL A 88 -1.57 3.37 -7.85
C VAL A 88 -0.71 4.47 -8.45
N LYS A 89 0.32 4.91 -7.73
CA LYS A 89 1.27 5.94 -8.17
C LYS A 89 2.71 5.49 -7.95
N PRO A 90 3.64 5.78 -8.88
CA PRO A 90 5.07 5.67 -8.59
C PRO A 90 5.43 6.53 -7.37
N MET A 91 6.28 6.01 -6.52
CA MET A 91 6.69 6.62 -5.25
C MET A 91 8.21 6.58 -5.12
N PHE A 92 8.78 7.73 -4.78
CA PHE A 92 10.16 7.81 -4.32
C PHE A 92 10.17 7.71 -2.79
N VAL A 93 10.78 6.67 -2.23
CA VAL A 93 10.84 6.44 -0.79
C VAL A 93 12.10 7.10 -0.24
N ALA A 94 11.94 8.26 0.39
CA ALA A 94 13.05 9.00 0.99
C ALA A 94 13.45 8.46 2.38
N VAL A 95 12.51 7.86 3.10
CA VAL A 95 12.70 7.28 4.44
C VAL A 95 12.00 5.94 4.49
N ASP A 96 12.67 4.94 5.04
CA ASP A 96 12.11 3.62 5.31
C ASP A 96 12.37 3.21 6.78
N GLY A 97 12.04 1.96 7.13
CA GLY A 97 12.23 1.43 8.49
C GLY A 97 13.70 1.37 8.97
N LYS A 98 14.68 1.63 8.09
CA LYS A 98 16.12 1.67 8.41
C LYS A 98 16.67 3.09 8.48
N GLY A 99 15.88 4.10 8.09
CA GLY A 99 16.26 5.52 8.13
C GLY A 99 16.13 6.22 6.78
N ILE A 100 16.92 7.28 6.59
CA ILE A 100 16.97 8.01 5.31
C ILE A 100 17.64 7.12 4.26
N THR A 101 17.00 6.95 3.10
CA THR A 101 17.48 6.02 2.09
C THR A 101 18.75 6.55 1.40
N PRO A 102 19.71 5.66 1.03
CA PRO A 102 20.90 6.07 0.27
C PRO A 102 20.56 6.80 -1.03
N ALA A 103 19.48 6.38 -1.70
CA ALA A 103 18.98 7.02 -2.91
C ALA A 103 18.60 8.50 -2.68
N TRP A 104 17.98 8.82 -1.54
CA TRP A 104 17.68 10.20 -1.17
C TRP A 104 18.97 10.99 -0.87
N LEU A 105 19.88 10.42 -0.07
CA LEU A 105 21.14 11.06 0.27
C LEU A 105 21.97 11.39 -0.99
N ASP A 106 22.01 10.47 -1.95
CA ASP A 106 22.71 10.67 -3.22
C ASP A 106 22.02 11.67 -4.14
N LEU A 107 20.68 11.73 -4.12
CA LEU A 107 19.94 12.79 -4.82
C LEU A 107 20.32 14.15 -4.24
N MET A 108 20.27 14.30 -2.92
CA MET A 108 20.57 15.57 -2.24
C MET A 108 22.01 16.04 -2.43
N ARG A 109 22.98 15.13 -2.54
CA ARG A 109 24.38 15.48 -2.87
C ARG A 109 24.54 16.13 -4.25
N LYS A 110 23.60 15.89 -5.17
CA LYS A 110 23.63 16.40 -6.55
C LYS A 110 22.83 17.69 -6.72
N VAL A 111 22.02 18.07 -5.72
CA VAL A 111 21.26 19.32 -5.73
C VAL A 111 22.18 20.44 -5.24
N PRO A 112 22.41 21.51 -6.03
CA PRO A 112 23.19 22.66 -5.56
C PRO A 112 22.55 23.27 -4.30
N PRO A 113 23.35 23.81 -3.37
CA PRO A 113 22.77 24.60 -2.29
C PRO A 113 21.97 25.77 -2.85
N ALA A 114 20.83 26.05 -2.21
CA ALA A 114 19.96 27.17 -2.53
C ALA A 114 20.63 28.52 -2.20
#